data_AF-A0A847W684-F1
#
_entry.id   AF-A0A847W684-F1
#
_cell.length_a   1.000
_cell.length_b   1.000
_cell.length_c   1.000
_cell.angle_alpha   90.00
_cell.angle_beta   90.00
_cell.angle_gamma   90.00
#
_symmetry.space_group_name_H-M   'P 1'
#
loop_
_entity.id
_entity.type
_entity.pdbx_description
1 polymer ?
#
loop_
_entity_poly.entity_id
_entity_poly.type
_entity_poly.pdbx_seq_one_letter_code
_entity_poly.pdbx_strand_id
1 'polypeptide(L)' 'MTSNNSNDEIKRVTLFLNKDILKHAKAKAILEETTLTLLVEKALTQYLPEETVIKKARKARI' A
#
# COMPACT_ATOMS: atom_id res chain seq x y z
N MET A 1 32.14 7.22 -9.95
CA MET A 1 31.03 7.81 -9.16
C MET A 1 29.85 6.86 -9.22
N THR A 2 29.67 6.01 -8.23
CA THR A 2 28.49 5.13 -8.13
C THR A 2 27.91 5.29 -6.73
N SER A 3 26.89 6.14 -6.60
CA SER A 3 26.09 6.24 -5.39
C SER A 3 24.92 5.26 -5.51
N ASN A 4 25.11 4.05 -5.02
CA ASN A 4 24.00 3.14 -4.71
C ASN A 4 23.66 3.35 -3.23
N ASN A 5 22.84 4.36 -2.94
CA ASN A 5 22.20 4.51 -1.63
C ASN A 5 20.69 4.52 -1.86
N SER A 6 20.15 3.35 -2.23
CA SER A 6 18.71 3.12 -2.17
C SER A 6 18.38 2.65 -0.77
N ASN A 7 18.33 3.60 0.17
CA ASN A 7 17.58 3.40 1.39
C ASN A 7 16.10 3.41 1.00
N ASP A 8 15.57 2.27 0.53
CA ASP A 8 14.14 2.07 0.39
C ASP A 8 13.54 2.06 1.80
N GLU A 9 13.33 3.26 2.34
CA GLU A 9 12.77 3.45 3.66
C GLU A 9 11.35 2.89 3.67
N ILE A 10 11.17 1.74 4.34
CA ILE A 10 9.86 1.16 4.59
C ILE A 10 8.98 2.22 5.27
N LYS A 11 8.02 2.76 4.52
CA LYS A 11 7.05 3.73 5.04
C LYS A 11 5.95 2.96 5.74
N ARG A 12 5.91 3.09 7.07
CA ARG A 12 4.83 2.50 7.88
C ARG A 12 3.61 3.41 7.83
N VAL A 13 2.44 2.82 7.59
CA VAL A 13 1.15 3.51 7.58
C VAL A 13 0.20 2.77 8.52
N THR A 14 -0.62 3.51 9.26
CA THR A 14 -1.69 2.92 10.08
C THR A 14 -2.99 2.95 9.30
N LEU A 15 -3.63 1.79 9.14
CA LEU A 15 -4.91 1.65 8.46
C LEU A 15 -5.98 1.17 9.44
N PHE A 16 -7.12 1.87 9.46
CA PHE A 16 -8.28 1.47 10.25
C PHE A 16 -9.23 0.66 9.36
N LEU A 17 -9.52 -0.57 9.77
CA LEU A 17 -10.36 -1.50 9.02
C LEU A 17 -11.53 -1.97 9.88
N ASN A 18 -12.61 -2.37 9.23
CA ASN A 18 -13.69 -3.08 9.89
C ASN A 18 -13.17 -4.40 10.50
N LYS A 19 -13.60 -4.71 11.73
CA LYS A 19 -13.15 -5.89 12.50
C LYS A 19 -13.40 -7.20 11.77
N ASP A 20 -14.56 -7.34 11.12
CA ASP A 20 -14.95 -8.59 10.47
C ASP A 20 -14.08 -8.83 9.24
N ILE A 21 -13.84 -7.78 8.44
CA ILE A 21 -12.92 -7.83 7.29
C ILE A 21 -11.50 -8.22 7.76
N LEU A 22 -11.02 -7.61 8.84
CA LEU A 22 -9.71 -7.90 9.40
C LEU A 22 -9.58 -9.37 9.85
N LYS A 23 -10.64 -9.94 10.43
CA LYS A 23 -10.67 -11.35 10.84
C LYS A 23 -10.57 -12.28 9.63
N HIS A 24 -11.33 -12.01 8.58
CA HIS A 24 -11.28 -12.80 7.35
C HIS A 24 -9.92 -12.68 6.64
N ALA A 25 -9.36 -11.48 6.54
CA ALA A 25 -8.06 -11.25 5.92
C ALA A 25 -6.92 -11.99 6.66
N LYS A 26 -6.95 -12.00 8.00
CA LYS A 26 -5.99 -12.77 8.81
C LYS A 26 -6.09 -14.28 8.57
N ALA A 27 -7.30 -14.82 8.55
CA ALA A 27 -7.51 -16.24 8.28
C ALA A 27 -6.99 -16.61 6.88
N LYS A 28 -7.29 -15.78 5.87
CA LYS A 28 -6.79 -15.96 4.50
C LYS A 28 -5.26 -15.93 4.43
N ALA A 29 -4.63 -14.98 5.13
CA ALA A 29 -3.17 -14.89 5.16
C ALA A 29 -2.52 -16.16 5.73
N ILE A 30 -3.11 -16.76 6.77
CA ILE A 30 -2.62 -18.02 7.34
C ILE A 30 -2.79 -19.18 6.35
N LEU A 31 -3.94 -19.29 5.70
CA LEU A 31 -4.22 -20.36 4.72
C LEU A 31 -3.29 -20.29 3.50
N GLU A 32 -2.91 -19.08 3.08
CA GLU A 32 -2.01 -18.84 1.95
C GLU A 32 -0.53 -18.78 2.35
N GLU A 33 -0.20 -19.13 3.60
CA GLU A 33 1.16 -19.07 4.16
C GLU A 33 1.86 -17.70 3.91
N THR A 34 1.07 -16.63 4.00
CA THR A 34 1.50 -15.26 3.72
C THR A 34 1.22 -14.33 4.90
N THR A 35 1.55 -13.04 4.75
CA THR A 35 1.34 -12.04 5.79
C THR A 35 0.12 -11.17 5.48
N LEU A 36 -0.52 -10.68 6.53
CA LEU A 36 -1.61 -9.71 6.40
C LEU A 36 -1.14 -8.45 5.65
N THR A 37 0.11 -8.01 5.89
CA THR A 37 0.72 -6.86 5.21
C THR A 37 0.75 -7.07 3.71
N LEU A 38 1.29 -8.21 3.24
CA LEU A 38 1.38 -8.50 1.81
C LEU A 38 0.00 -8.60 1.15
N LEU A 39 -0.98 -9.16 1.88
CA LEU A 39 -2.35 -9.28 1.40
C LEU A 39 -3.00 -7.90 1.21
N VAL A 40 -2.78 -6.98 2.16
CA VAL A 40 -3.25 -5.59 2.06
C VAL A 40 -2.53 -4.84 0.94
N GLU A 41 -1.21 -4.98 0.80
CA GLU A 41 -0.44 -4.34 -0.27
C GLU A 41 -0.92 -4.77 -1.67
N LYS A 42 -1.19 -6.07 -1.87
CA LYS A 42 -1.77 -6.58 -3.11
C LYS A 42 -3.14 -5.98 -3.38
N ALA A 43 -4.01 -5.93 -2.36
CA ALA A 43 -5.35 -5.36 -2.50
C ALA A 43 -5.30 -3.85 -2.83
N LEU A 44 -4.40 -3.09 -2.18
CA LEU A 44 -4.20 -1.67 -2.48
C LEU A 44 -3.66 -1.46 -3.89
N THR A 45 -2.69 -2.27 -4.31
CA THR A 45 -2.09 -2.17 -5.65
C THR A 45 -3.12 -2.50 -6.74
N GLN A 46 -3.96 -3.51 -6.52
CA GLN A 46 -5.05 -3.86 -7.43
C GLN A 46 -6.11 -2.75 -7.54
N TYR A 47 -6.28 -1.94 -6.49
CA TYR A 47 -7.20 -0.81 -6.50
C TYR A 47 -6.62 0.43 -7.22
N LEU A 48 -5.32 0.45 -7.51
CA LEU A 48 -4.72 1.55 -8.26
C LEU A 48 -5.13 1.47 -9.75
N PRO A 49 -5.37 2.63 -10.40
CA PRO A 49 -5.62 2.66 -11.82
C PRO A 49 -4.36 2.27 -12.60
N GLU A 50 -4.55 1.64 -13.77
CA GLU A 50 -3.45 1.23 -14.67
C GLU A 50 -2.54 2.41 -15.04
N GLU A 51 -3.13 3.57 -15.29
CA GLU A 51 -2.41 4.83 -15.51
C GLU A 51 -2.71 5.83 -14.39
N THR A 52 -1.69 6.13 -13.59
CA THR A 52 -1.76 7.20 -12.60
C THR A 52 -1.22 8.51 -13.19
N VAL A 53 -2.10 9.35 -13.73
CA VAL A 53 -1.72 10.69 -14.20
C VAL A 53 -1.58 11.62 -12.99
N ILE A 54 -0.36 11.80 -12.49
CA ILE A 54 -0.05 12.78 -11.44
C ILE A 54 -0.16 14.19 -12.04
N LYS A 55 -1.34 14.79 -11.93
CA LYS A 55 -1.55 16.18 -12.35
C LYS A 55 -0.91 17.11 -11.32
N LYS A 56 -0.05 18.02 -11.76
CA LYS A 56 0.48 19.10 -10.91
C LYS A 56 -0.71 19.85 -10.32
N ALA A 57 -0.83 19.85 -8.99
CA ALA A 57 -1.84 20.65 -8.31
C ALA A 57 -1.68 22.11 -8.77
N ARG A 58 -2.70 22.66 -9.43
CA ARG A 58 -2.72 24.06 -9.82
C ARG A 58 -2.74 24.86 -8.52
N LYS A 59 -1.60 25.46 -8.15
CA LYS A 59 -1.55 26.48 -7.09
C LYS A 59 -2.56 27.56 -7.49
N ALA A 60 -3.68 27.66 -6.77
CA ALA A 60 -4.51 28.84 -6.82
C ALA A 60 -3.66 29.99 -6.26
N ARG A 61 -3.37 30.98 -7.10
CA ARG A 61 -2.82 32.25 -6.64
C ARG A 61 -3.94 32.94 -5.87
N ILE A 62 -3.73 33.13 -4.57
CA ILE A 62 -4.47 34.10 -3.75
C ILE A 62 -3.61 35.36 -3.73
#